data_AF-A0A0W0SVG0-F1
#
_entry.id   AF-A0A0W0SVG0-F1
#
_cell.length_a   1.000
_cell.length_b   1.000
_cell.length_c   1.000
_cell.angle_alpha   90.00
_cell.angle_beta   90.00
_cell.angle_gamma   90.00
#
_symmetry.space_group_name_H-M   'P 1'
#
loop_
_entity.id
_entity.type
_entity.pdbx_description
1 polymer ?
#
loop_
_entity_poly.entity_id
_entity_poly.type
_entity_poly.pdbx_seq_one_letter_code
_entity_poly.pdbx_strand_id
1 'polypeptide(L)'
;MIRLFLIFLVLLISVYVGIQLSHDPGYLLVTVNHWSLETTLWFAIFSLIVAFFVLHGILLLLAKLGRSPTTFRNWQAKRRIQKAQAKTQQGLIEFSEGHWSQAKNHLIKALPDTESPLLNYLTAARAAQEMGDNQLRDNYLREAQQSMPDAKIAVELTQAQLQLANQQWEQALATLRHLQDLAPRHPYVLKLLMRLYIEVKDWPQLIALLPELKKYHVVSGNAFARLQQQTYLQAISDATKYSQPENLTQLIDRLPKNLAHDPDLMAEYCRFLIAHKDHQKAESVLRYCLRRQYDENLINLYGKVRTSDKQLLFAESLLKKQPHSAELYLCLGRLCLHNHLWGKAKTYFEKSINLAATPESYEELGHLLERLSDQPGACIAYRQGLALAIQEEK
;
A
#
# COMPACT_ATOMS: atom_id res chain seq x y z
N MET A 1 -45.19 -34.28 -51.80
CA MET A 1 -46.53 -34.66 -52.31
C MET A 1 -47.50 -33.47 -52.32
N ILE A 2 -47.87 -32.88 -51.18
CA ILE A 2 -48.91 -31.81 -51.11
C ILE A 2 -48.56 -30.54 -51.91
N ARG A 3 -47.29 -30.09 -51.89
CA ARG A 3 -46.85 -28.91 -52.67
C ARG A 3 -46.92 -29.14 -54.19
N LEU A 4 -46.58 -30.35 -54.65
CA LEU A 4 -46.66 -30.72 -56.08
C LEU A 4 -48.12 -30.85 -56.54
N PHE A 5 -48.99 -31.43 -55.70
CA PHE A 5 -50.43 -31.50 -55.98
C PHE A 5 -51.08 -30.11 -56.06
N LEU A 6 -50.71 -29.20 -55.14
CA LEU A 6 -51.17 -27.81 -55.18
C LEU A 6 -50.70 -27.06 -56.44
N ILE A 7 -49.44 -27.23 -56.84
CA ILE A 7 -48.92 -26.62 -58.08
C ILE A 7 -49.67 -27.18 -59.30
N PHE A 8 -49.90 -28.49 -59.36
CA PHE A 8 -50.65 -29.12 -60.45
C PHE A 8 -52.12 -28.65 -60.50
N LEU A 9 -52.77 -28.51 -59.34
CA LEU A 9 -54.13 -27.99 -59.23
C LEU A 9 -54.23 -26.53 -59.67
N VAL A 10 -53.27 -25.69 -59.24
CA VAL A 10 -53.18 -24.29 -59.66
C VAL A 10 -52.95 -24.19 -61.17
N LEU A 11 -52.12 -25.07 -61.74
CA LEU A 11 -51.87 -25.11 -63.17
C LEU A 11 -53.14 -25.50 -63.95
N LEU A 12 -53.87 -26.53 -63.51
CA LEU A 12 -55.15 -26.92 -64.10
C LEU A 12 -56.20 -25.80 -64.05
N ILE A 13 -56.32 -25.12 -62.90
CA ILE A 13 -57.23 -23.98 -62.74
C ILE A 13 -56.79 -22.83 -63.64
N SER A 14 -55.50 -22.56 -63.77
CA SER A 14 -54.98 -21.49 -64.65
C SER A 14 -55.26 -21.76 -66.13
N VAL A 15 -55.14 -23.02 -66.57
CA VAL A 15 -55.46 -23.44 -67.94
C VAL A 15 -56.96 -23.35 -68.20
N TYR A 16 -57.79 -23.82 -67.27
CA TYR A 16 -59.25 -23.75 -67.37
C TYR A 16 -59.75 -22.30 -67.44
N VAL A 17 -59.26 -21.44 -66.54
CA VAL A 17 -59.57 -20.00 -66.54
C VAL A 17 -59.07 -19.38 -67.85
N GLY A 18 -57.85 -19.69 -68.31
CA GLY A 18 -57.31 -19.19 -69.57
C GLY A 18 -58.14 -19.55 -70.81
N ILE A 19 -58.70 -20.76 -70.86
CA ILE A 19 -59.60 -21.18 -71.96
C ILE A 19 -60.93 -20.42 -71.87
N GLN A 20 -61.51 -20.26 -70.68
CA GLN A 20 -62.77 -19.54 -70.51
C GLN A 20 -62.64 -18.04 -70.83
N LEU A 21 -61.46 -17.46 -70.57
CA LEU A 21 -61.11 -16.09 -70.97
C LEU A 21 -61.13 -15.85 -72.48
N SER A 22 -60.92 -16.90 -73.29
CA SER A 22 -60.75 -16.78 -74.74
C SER A 22 -62.05 -16.66 -75.53
N HIS A 23 -63.20 -17.05 -74.95
CA HIS A 23 -64.48 -17.11 -75.67
C HIS A 23 -65.24 -15.78 -75.72
N ASP A 24 -65.03 -14.87 -74.76
CA ASP A 24 -65.52 -13.49 -74.79
C ASP A 24 -64.66 -12.66 -73.83
N PRO A 25 -63.61 -11.96 -74.30
CA PRO A 25 -62.64 -11.34 -73.40
C PRO A 25 -63.22 -10.17 -72.58
N GLY A 26 -64.39 -9.62 -72.96
CA GLY A 26 -64.93 -8.39 -72.41
C GLY A 26 -63.99 -7.20 -72.66
N TYR A 27 -64.49 -6.05 -73.10
CA TYR A 27 -63.64 -4.88 -73.27
C TYR A 27 -63.93 -3.85 -72.18
N LEU A 28 -62.87 -3.23 -71.67
CA LEU A 28 -62.92 -2.12 -70.74
C LEU A 28 -62.39 -0.89 -71.48
N LEU A 29 -63.28 0.05 -71.77
CA LEU A 29 -62.95 1.32 -72.38
C LEU A 29 -62.97 2.41 -71.31
N VAL A 30 -61.81 2.99 -71.04
CA VAL A 30 -61.66 4.11 -70.10
C VAL A 30 -61.37 5.36 -70.90
N THR A 31 -62.31 6.30 -70.89
CA THR A 31 -62.14 7.63 -71.51
C THR A 31 -61.91 8.69 -70.44
N VAL A 32 -60.77 9.38 -70.54
CA VAL A 32 -60.48 10.58 -69.74
C VAL A 32 -60.13 11.70 -70.71
N ASN A 33 -61.02 12.70 -70.81
CA ASN A 33 -60.93 13.82 -71.77
C ASN A 33 -60.74 13.34 -73.22
N HIS A 34 -59.54 13.53 -73.80
CA HIS A 34 -59.20 13.11 -75.18
C HIS A 34 -58.40 11.80 -75.23
N TRP A 35 -58.22 11.13 -74.09
CA TRP A 35 -57.48 9.87 -74.02
C TRP A 35 -58.46 8.71 -73.83
N SER A 36 -58.45 7.79 -74.78
CA SER A 36 -59.24 6.57 -74.77
C SER A 36 -58.28 5.39 -74.68
N LEU A 37 -58.31 4.68 -73.55
CA LEU A 37 -57.57 3.43 -73.39
C LEU A 37 -58.56 2.27 -73.52
N GLU A 38 -58.40 1.49 -74.59
CA GLU A 38 -59.14 0.26 -74.80
C GLU A 38 -58.26 -0.92 -74.37
N THR A 39 -58.74 -1.68 -73.39
CA THR A 39 -58.05 -2.89 -72.90
C THR A 39 -59.03 -4.03 -72.71
N THR A 40 -58.53 -5.26 -72.66
CA THR A 40 -59.34 -6.41 -72.27
C THR A 40 -59.66 -6.34 -70.78
N LEU A 41 -60.88 -6.73 -70.39
CA LEU A 41 -61.36 -6.70 -69.01
C LEU A 41 -60.42 -7.47 -68.08
N TRP A 42 -59.87 -8.58 -68.56
CA TRP A 42 -58.92 -9.41 -67.81
C TRP A 42 -57.56 -8.76 -67.61
N PHE A 43 -57.04 -8.03 -68.61
CA PHE A 43 -55.81 -7.27 -68.44
C PHE A 43 -56.01 -6.15 -67.41
N ALA A 44 -57.16 -5.48 -67.43
CA ALA A 44 -57.49 -4.46 -66.44
C ALA A 44 -57.56 -5.03 -65.01
N ILE A 45 -58.24 -6.18 -64.82
CA ILE A 45 -58.30 -6.86 -63.52
C ILE A 45 -56.90 -7.29 -63.06
N PHE A 46 -56.10 -7.90 -63.94
CA PHE A 46 -54.74 -8.32 -63.60
C PHE A 46 -53.86 -7.11 -63.25
N SER A 47 -53.90 -6.05 -64.03
CA SER A 47 -53.17 -4.81 -63.76
C SER A 47 -53.60 -4.17 -62.43
N LEU A 48 -54.89 -4.20 -62.09
CA LEU A 48 -55.40 -3.72 -60.80
C LEU A 48 -54.85 -4.56 -59.64
N ILE A 49 -54.85 -5.89 -59.77
CA ILE A 49 -54.30 -6.80 -58.76
C ILE A 49 -52.81 -6.55 -58.57
N VAL A 50 -52.04 -6.45 -59.67
CA VAL A 50 -50.61 -6.14 -59.62
C VAL A 50 -50.37 -4.77 -58.98
N ALA A 51 -51.11 -3.74 -59.39
CA ALA A 51 -51.01 -2.40 -58.82
C ALA A 51 -51.32 -2.40 -57.31
N PHE A 52 -52.33 -3.16 -56.87
CA PHE A 52 -52.64 -3.32 -55.45
C PHE A 52 -51.48 -3.97 -54.69
N PHE A 53 -50.89 -5.05 -55.19
CA PHE A 53 -49.74 -5.70 -54.55
C PHE A 53 -48.50 -4.80 -54.53
N VAL A 54 -48.23 -4.06 -55.61
CA VAL A 54 -47.12 -3.10 -55.68
C VAL A 54 -47.33 -1.97 -54.68
N LEU A 55 -48.52 -1.36 -54.66
CA LEU A 55 -48.87 -0.31 -53.70
C LEU A 55 -48.77 -0.81 -52.26
N HIS A 56 -49.30 -2.00 -51.98
CA HIS A 56 -49.21 -2.63 -50.67
C HIS A 56 -47.75 -2.89 -50.26
N GLY A 57 -46.92 -3.38 -51.19
CA GLY A 57 -45.48 -3.57 -50.98
C GLY A 57 -44.76 -2.25 -50.68
N ILE A 58 -45.06 -1.18 -51.42
CA ILE A 58 -44.51 0.16 -51.19
C ILE A 58 -44.92 0.68 -49.81
N LEU A 59 -46.20 0.56 -49.43
CA LEU A 59 -46.69 0.97 -48.12
C LEU A 59 -46.05 0.17 -46.97
N LEU A 60 -45.84 -1.14 -47.14
CA LEU A 60 -45.12 -1.98 -46.18
C LEU A 60 -43.65 -1.57 -46.02
N LEU A 61 -42.97 -1.23 -47.12
CA LEU A 61 -41.59 -0.74 -47.09
C LEU A 61 -41.49 0.62 -46.39
N LEU A 62 -42.36 1.57 -46.72
CA LEU A 62 -42.46 2.87 -46.06
C LEU A 62 -42.78 2.72 -44.57
N ALA A 63 -43.70 1.83 -44.20
CA ALA A 63 -44.04 1.55 -42.81
C ALA A 63 -42.89 0.88 -42.04
N LYS A 64 -42.12 -0.02 -42.65
CA LYS A 64 -40.91 -0.61 -42.04
C LYS A 64 -39.80 0.42 -41.85
N LEU A 65 -39.59 1.30 -42.82
CA LEU A 65 -38.57 2.35 -42.75
C LEU A 65 -38.93 3.39 -41.66
N GLY A 66 -40.20 3.76 -41.56
CA GLY A 66 -40.71 4.65 -40.50
C GLY A 66 -40.73 4.03 -39.09
N ARG A 67 -40.81 2.70 -38.96
CA ARG A 67 -40.78 1.98 -37.68
C ARG A 67 -39.41 1.43 -37.28
N SER A 68 -38.36 1.71 -38.05
CA SER A 68 -36.98 1.25 -37.76
C SER A 68 -36.03 2.26 -37.04
N PRO A 69 -36.46 3.26 -36.25
CA PRO A 69 -35.52 4.10 -35.51
C PRO A 69 -34.88 3.36 -34.32
N THR A 70 -35.55 2.36 -33.75
CA THR A 70 -35.08 1.67 -32.53
C THR A 70 -33.87 0.77 -32.78
N THR A 71 -33.85 0.00 -33.86
CA THR A 71 -32.72 -0.87 -34.23
C THR A 71 -31.48 -0.07 -34.60
N PHE A 72 -31.63 1.01 -35.38
CA PHE A 72 -30.53 1.91 -35.72
C PHE A 72 -29.99 2.66 -34.50
N ARG A 73 -30.89 3.16 -33.63
CA ARG A 73 -30.50 3.81 -32.37
C ARG A 73 -29.77 2.85 -31.44
N ASN A 74 -30.23 1.60 -31.33
CA ASN A 74 -29.57 0.57 -30.52
C ASN A 74 -28.19 0.19 -31.09
N TRP A 75 -28.07 0.06 -32.42
CA TRP A 75 -26.78 -0.17 -33.07
C TRP A 75 -25.81 1.00 -32.85
N GLN A 76 -26.28 2.24 -33.00
CA GLN A 76 -25.45 3.43 -32.78
C GLN A 76 -25.04 3.57 -31.31
N ALA A 77 -25.94 3.28 -30.36
CA ALA A 77 -25.62 3.25 -28.93
C ALA A 77 -24.56 2.18 -28.63
N LYS A 78 -24.72 0.95 -29.15
CA LYS A 78 -23.73 -0.13 -29.00
C LYS A 78 -22.36 0.26 -29.57
N ARG A 79 -22.35 0.90 -30.75
CA ARG A 79 -21.10 1.38 -31.38
C ARG A 79 -20.42 2.49 -30.56
N ARG A 80 -21.20 3.37 -29.92
CA ARG A 80 -20.66 4.41 -29.01
C ARG A 80 -20.01 3.80 -27.78
N ILE A 81 -20.67 2.85 -27.12
CA ILE A 81 -20.13 2.11 -25.97
C ILE A 81 -18.83 1.40 -26.35
N GLN A 82 -18.81 0.66 -27.48
CA GLN A 82 -17.59 -0.01 -27.97
C GLN A 82 -16.45 0.97 -28.22
N LYS A 83 -16.75 2.15 -28.80
CA LYS A 83 -15.74 3.19 -29.04
C LYS A 83 -15.23 3.81 -27.73
N ALA A 84 -16.09 3.99 -26.73
CA ALA A 84 -15.67 4.45 -25.41
C ALA A 84 -14.79 3.41 -24.71
N GLN A 85 -15.16 2.13 -24.75
CA GLN A 85 -14.35 1.02 -24.22
C GLN A 85 -12.97 0.97 -24.88
N ALA A 86 -12.89 1.09 -26.22
CA ALA A 86 -11.62 1.12 -26.94
C ALA A 86 -10.74 2.31 -26.51
N LYS A 87 -11.32 3.50 -26.32
CA LYS A 87 -10.59 4.66 -25.80
C LYS A 87 -10.14 4.47 -24.36
N THR A 88 -10.97 3.88 -23.49
CA THR A 88 -10.58 3.56 -22.12
C THR A 88 -9.39 2.60 -22.12
N GLN A 89 -9.47 1.50 -22.89
CA GLN A 89 -8.36 0.54 -23.01
C GLN A 89 -7.08 1.20 -23.51
N GLN A 90 -7.19 2.00 -24.57
CA GLN A 90 -6.05 2.76 -25.10
C GLN A 90 -5.46 3.70 -24.05
N GLY A 91 -6.30 4.43 -23.31
CA GLY A 91 -5.84 5.33 -22.25
C GLY A 91 -5.17 4.60 -21.08
N LEU A 92 -5.62 3.39 -20.74
CA LEU A 92 -4.98 2.56 -19.72
C LEU A 92 -3.61 2.02 -20.18
N ILE A 93 -3.46 1.67 -21.46
CA ILE A 93 -2.18 1.28 -22.06
C ILE A 93 -1.22 2.46 -22.03
N GLU A 94 -1.64 3.61 -22.53
CA GLU A 94 -0.85 4.84 -22.54
C GLU A 94 -0.44 5.28 -21.13
N PHE A 95 -1.34 5.12 -20.13
CA PHE A 95 -0.99 5.37 -18.73
C PHE A 95 0.13 4.42 -18.27
N SER A 96 0.02 3.14 -18.59
CA SER A 96 1.03 2.14 -18.20
C SER A 96 2.37 2.35 -18.91
N GLU A 97 2.37 2.94 -20.11
CA GLU A 97 3.56 3.32 -20.88
C GLU A 97 4.18 4.64 -20.43
N GLY A 98 3.54 5.39 -19.51
CA GLY A 98 3.99 6.70 -19.04
C GLY A 98 3.59 7.88 -19.94
N HIS A 99 2.71 7.66 -20.92
CA HIS A 99 2.16 8.70 -21.79
C HIS A 99 0.98 9.44 -21.12
N TRP A 100 1.24 10.08 -19.97
CA TRP A 100 0.23 10.63 -19.05
C TRP A 100 -0.79 11.58 -19.71
N SER A 101 -0.33 12.50 -20.56
CA SER A 101 -1.20 13.47 -21.24
C SER A 101 -2.15 12.80 -22.24
N GLN A 102 -1.65 11.83 -23.01
CA GLN A 102 -2.45 11.08 -23.98
C GLN A 102 -3.47 10.19 -23.26
N ALA A 103 -3.00 9.48 -22.22
CA ALA A 103 -3.83 8.63 -21.38
C ALA A 103 -5.03 9.38 -20.83
N LYS A 104 -4.78 10.51 -20.16
CA LYS A 104 -5.81 11.41 -19.64
C LYS A 104 -6.80 11.81 -20.74
N ASN A 105 -6.29 12.26 -21.89
CA ASN A 105 -7.15 12.71 -22.99
C ASN A 105 -8.07 11.59 -23.51
N HIS A 106 -7.56 10.37 -23.65
CA HIS A 106 -8.37 9.22 -24.07
C HIS A 106 -9.41 8.81 -23.02
N LEU A 107 -9.01 8.77 -21.74
CA LEU A 107 -9.89 8.43 -20.61
C LEU A 107 -11.06 9.42 -20.46
N ILE A 108 -10.77 10.73 -20.54
CA ILE A 108 -11.81 11.78 -20.46
C ILE A 108 -12.72 11.76 -21.68
N LYS A 109 -12.17 11.55 -22.89
CA LYS A 109 -12.96 11.41 -24.13
C LYS A 109 -13.85 10.16 -24.18
N ALA A 110 -13.68 9.21 -23.25
CA ALA A 110 -14.51 8.02 -23.14
C ALA A 110 -15.69 8.19 -22.17
N LEU A 111 -15.66 9.18 -21.27
CA LEU A 111 -16.66 9.38 -20.21
C LEU A 111 -18.12 9.44 -20.66
N PRO A 112 -18.50 10.08 -21.77
CA PRO A 112 -19.92 10.24 -22.13
C PRO A 112 -20.68 8.94 -22.37
N ASP A 113 -19.97 7.89 -22.83
CA ASP A 113 -20.57 6.63 -23.25
C ASP A 113 -19.94 5.41 -22.52
N THR A 114 -19.10 5.63 -21.49
CA THR A 114 -18.43 4.55 -20.75
C THR A 114 -19.32 3.98 -19.65
N GLU A 115 -19.24 2.67 -19.45
CA GLU A 115 -19.91 1.96 -18.34
C GLU A 115 -19.11 2.05 -17.02
N SER A 116 -17.88 2.60 -17.05
CA SER A 116 -17.03 2.71 -15.86
C SER A 116 -16.42 4.12 -15.68
N PRO A 117 -17.22 5.17 -15.40
CA PRO A 117 -16.72 6.53 -15.22
C PRO A 117 -15.70 6.67 -14.08
N LEU A 118 -15.92 5.94 -12.97
CA LEU A 118 -15.02 5.96 -11.81
C LEU A 118 -13.58 5.61 -12.21
N LEU A 119 -13.38 4.49 -12.93
CA LEU A 119 -12.04 4.03 -13.32
C LEU A 119 -11.33 5.06 -14.18
N ASN A 120 -12.06 5.67 -15.11
CA ASN A 120 -11.51 6.69 -16.00
C ASN A 120 -11.09 7.93 -15.23
N TYR A 121 -11.93 8.42 -14.30
CA TYR A 121 -11.57 9.56 -13.47
C TYR A 121 -10.40 9.28 -12.52
N LEU A 122 -10.38 8.13 -11.83
CA LEU A 122 -9.28 7.77 -10.93
C LEU A 122 -7.95 7.64 -11.68
N THR A 123 -7.96 7.05 -12.87
CA THR A 123 -6.74 6.93 -13.68
C THR A 123 -6.33 8.27 -14.26
N ALA A 124 -7.28 9.11 -14.68
CA ALA A 124 -6.99 10.47 -15.12
C ALA A 124 -6.41 11.34 -13.99
N ALA A 125 -6.88 11.16 -12.74
CA ALA A 125 -6.32 11.82 -11.56
C ALA A 125 -4.86 11.41 -11.32
N ARG A 126 -4.55 10.11 -11.45
CA ARG A 126 -3.17 9.60 -11.38
C ARG A 126 -2.30 10.16 -12.50
N ALA A 127 -2.82 10.22 -13.73
CA ALA A 127 -2.09 10.81 -14.85
C ALA A 127 -1.81 12.31 -14.62
N ALA A 128 -2.78 13.05 -14.08
CA ALA A 128 -2.60 14.47 -13.73
C ALA A 128 -1.53 14.67 -12.65
N GLN A 129 -1.46 13.78 -11.66
CA GLN A 129 -0.38 13.78 -10.66
C GLN A 129 0.99 13.60 -11.31
N GLU A 130 1.17 12.61 -12.17
CA GLU A 130 2.45 12.35 -12.85
C GLU A 130 2.86 13.50 -13.78
N MET A 131 1.89 14.31 -14.23
CA MET A 131 2.12 15.56 -14.95
C MET A 131 2.42 16.76 -14.04
N GLY A 132 2.34 16.61 -12.72
CA GLY A 132 2.52 17.68 -11.73
C GLY A 132 1.30 18.61 -11.55
N ASP A 133 0.14 18.28 -12.12
CA ASP A 133 -1.06 19.12 -12.06
C ASP A 133 -2.00 18.68 -10.92
N ASN A 134 -1.72 19.20 -9.72
CA ASN A 134 -2.49 18.89 -8.52
C ASN A 134 -3.94 19.39 -8.58
N GLN A 135 -4.19 20.53 -9.25
CA GLN A 135 -5.55 21.08 -9.35
C GLN A 135 -6.42 20.17 -10.22
N LEU A 136 -5.88 19.72 -11.35
CA LEU A 136 -6.59 18.83 -12.25
C LEU A 136 -6.83 17.45 -11.63
N ARG A 137 -5.84 16.92 -10.90
CA ARG A 137 -5.98 15.72 -10.08
C ARG A 137 -7.16 15.83 -9.10
N ASP A 138 -7.21 16.90 -8.30
CA ASP A 138 -8.24 17.08 -7.27
C ASP A 138 -9.62 17.26 -7.90
N ASN A 139 -9.70 17.92 -9.06
CA ASN A 139 -10.94 18.01 -9.83
C ASN A 139 -11.41 16.62 -10.31
N TYR A 140 -10.53 15.78 -10.87
CA TYR A 140 -10.92 14.43 -11.28
C TYR A 140 -11.32 13.53 -10.11
N LEU A 141 -10.70 13.67 -8.94
CA LEU A 141 -11.15 12.95 -7.73
C LEU A 141 -12.55 13.41 -7.29
N ARG A 142 -12.86 14.71 -7.39
CA ARG A 142 -14.20 15.23 -7.11
C ARG A 142 -15.24 14.68 -8.09
N GLU A 143 -14.93 14.70 -9.38
CA GLU A 143 -15.80 14.13 -10.43
C GLU A 143 -15.99 12.62 -10.26
N ALA A 144 -14.94 11.89 -9.87
CA ALA A 144 -15.04 10.47 -9.52
C ALA A 144 -16.07 10.24 -8.41
N GLN A 145 -16.00 11.02 -7.33
CA GLN A 145 -16.93 10.94 -6.21
C GLN A 145 -18.37 11.26 -6.60
N GLN A 146 -18.58 12.28 -7.45
CA GLN A 146 -19.91 12.65 -7.93
C GLN A 146 -20.50 11.60 -8.88
N SER A 147 -19.65 10.98 -9.71
CA SER A 147 -20.08 9.96 -10.66
C SER A 147 -20.54 8.66 -9.98
N MET A 148 -19.95 8.31 -8.83
CA MET A 148 -20.33 7.13 -8.06
C MET A 148 -20.15 7.37 -6.55
N PRO A 149 -21.15 7.95 -5.87
CA PRO A 149 -21.07 8.30 -4.46
C PRO A 149 -20.76 7.10 -3.54
N ASP A 150 -21.25 5.91 -3.89
CA ASP A 150 -21.01 4.66 -3.15
C ASP A 150 -19.52 4.24 -3.14
N ALA A 151 -18.71 4.74 -4.07
CA ALA A 151 -17.29 4.44 -4.17
C ALA A 151 -16.39 5.35 -3.33
N LYS A 152 -16.95 6.05 -2.34
CA LYS A 152 -16.24 7.03 -1.51
C LYS A 152 -14.90 6.55 -0.97
N ILE A 153 -14.87 5.34 -0.41
CA ILE A 153 -13.64 4.75 0.15
C ILE A 153 -12.56 4.58 -0.93
N ALA A 154 -12.92 4.17 -2.15
CA ALA A 154 -11.97 3.97 -3.23
C ALA A 154 -11.37 5.30 -3.74
N VAL A 155 -12.19 6.35 -3.81
CA VAL A 155 -11.76 7.70 -4.18
C VAL A 155 -10.82 8.27 -3.12
N GLU A 156 -11.20 8.24 -1.84
CA GLU A 156 -10.38 8.74 -0.74
C GLU A 156 -9.08 7.93 -0.58
N LEU A 157 -9.10 6.61 -0.78
CA LEU A 157 -7.88 5.80 -0.79
C LEU A 157 -6.94 6.23 -1.92
N THR A 158 -7.46 6.51 -3.10
CA THR A 158 -6.66 7.00 -4.22
C THR A 158 -6.09 8.38 -3.90
N GLN A 159 -6.89 9.27 -3.30
CA GLN A 159 -6.43 10.57 -2.83
C GLN A 159 -5.28 10.45 -1.82
N ALA A 160 -5.44 9.60 -0.80
CA ALA A 160 -4.40 9.36 0.20
C ALA A 160 -3.10 8.81 -0.41
N GLN A 161 -3.21 7.88 -1.37
CA GLN A 161 -2.04 7.36 -2.10
C GLN A 161 -1.29 8.47 -2.85
N LEU A 162 -2.03 9.34 -3.54
CA LEU A 162 -1.45 10.44 -4.31
C LEU A 162 -0.81 11.50 -3.40
N GLN A 163 -1.43 11.79 -2.26
CA GLN A 163 -0.84 12.70 -1.27
C GLN A 163 0.46 12.12 -0.68
N LEU A 164 0.47 10.84 -0.30
CA LEU A 164 1.69 10.17 0.18
C LEU A 164 2.80 10.17 -0.86
N ALA A 165 2.47 9.90 -2.13
CA ALA A 165 3.45 9.91 -3.22
C ALA A 165 4.10 11.29 -3.44
N ASN A 166 3.34 12.37 -3.21
CA ASN A 166 3.82 13.75 -3.28
C ASN A 166 4.38 14.28 -1.94
N GLN A 167 4.59 13.43 -0.94
CA GLN A 167 5.07 13.83 0.39
C GLN A 167 4.19 14.90 1.06
N GLN A 168 2.90 14.91 0.72
CA GLN A 168 1.88 15.80 1.29
C GLN A 168 1.40 15.25 2.65
N TRP A 169 2.30 15.17 3.62
CA TRP A 169 2.08 14.40 4.86
C TRP A 169 0.87 14.83 5.68
N GLU A 170 0.66 16.14 5.87
CA GLU A 170 -0.48 16.66 6.66
C GLU A 170 -1.82 16.34 6.00
N GLN A 171 -1.88 16.50 4.67
CA GLN A 171 -3.08 16.26 3.87
C GLN A 171 -3.37 14.75 3.83
N ALA A 172 -2.34 13.92 3.65
CA ALA A 172 -2.42 12.47 3.74
C ALA A 172 -2.91 12.02 5.13
N LEU A 173 -2.43 12.64 6.21
CA LEU A 173 -2.85 12.33 7.57
C LEU A 173 -4.35 12.62 7.76
N ALA A 174 -4.80 13.80 7.34
CA ALA A 174 -6.21 14.19 7.44
C ALA A 174 -7.11 13.20 6.65
N THR A 175 -6.75 12.90 5.40
CA THR A 175 -7.52 11.95 4.57
C THR A 175 -7.50 10.54 5.15
N LEU A 176 -6.35 10.05 5.64
CA LEU A 176 -6.25 8.71 6.22
C LEU A 176 -6.94 8.58 7.58
N ARG A 177 -6.99 9.63 8.41
CA ARG A 177 -7.76 9.64 9.66
C ARG A 177 -9.25 9.56 9.39
N HIS A 178 -9.74 10.37 8.45
CA HIS A 178 -11.13 10.29 8.02
C HIS A 178 -11.49 8.90 7.46
N LEU A 179 -10.59 8.31 6.65
CA LEU A 179 -10.75 6.92 6.18
C LEU A 179 -10.75 5.89 7.32
N GLN A 180 -9.96 6.11 8.38
CA GLN A 180 -9.95 5.25 9.55
C GLN A 180 -11.28 5.33 10.31
N ASP A 181 -11.91 6.51 10.39
CA ASP A 181 -13.22 6.67 11.01
C ASP A 181 -14.32 5.98 10.19
N LEU A 182 -14.26 6.08 8.85
CA LEU A 182 -15.22 5.44 7.94
C LEU A 182 -15.05 3.91 7.88
N ALA A 183 -13.81 3.43 7.86
CA ALA A 183 -13.48 2.04 7.63
C ALA A 183 -12.33 1.57 8.55
N PRO A 184 -12.55 1.51 9.88
CA PRO A 184 -11.48 1.27 10.87
C PRO A 184 -10.81 -0.10 10.74
N ARG A 185 -11.50 -1.05 10.10
CA ARG A 185 -11.04 -2.44 9.93
C ARG A 185 -10.34 -2.67 8.59
N HIS A 186 -10.21 -1.65 7.75
CA HIS A 186 -9.72 -1.81 6.38
C HIS A 186 -8.19 -2.00 6.36
N PRO A 187 -7.66 -3.19 6.01
CA PRO A 187 -6.24 -3.50 6.16
C PRO A 187 -5.32 -2.55 5.38
N TYR A 188 -5.78 -2.10 4.21
CA TYR A 188 -5.01 -1.17 3.38
C TYR A 188 -4.93 0.25 3.97
N VAL A 189 -5.97 0.72 4.67
CA VAL A 189 -5.95 2.03 5.34
C VAL A 189 -4.92 1.99 6.48
N LEU A 190 -4.95 0.93 7.28
CA LEU A 190 -3.98 0.68 8.34
C LEU A 190 -2.54 0.60 7.79
N LYS A 191 -2.34 -0.04 6.63
CA LYS A 191 -1.04 -0.08 5.95
C LYS A 191 -0.54 1.30 5.54
N LEU A 192 -1.42 2.17 5.02
CA LEU A 192 -1.05 3.53 4.63
C LEU A 192 -0.77 4.41 5.86
N LEU A 193 -1.57 4.31 6.92
CA LEU A 193 -1.32 4.98 8.21
C LEU A 193 0.02 4.56 8.80
N MET A 194 0.32 3.25 8.82
CA MET A 194 1.61 2.73 9.27
C MET A 194 2.77 3.36 8.50
N ARG A 195 2.69 3.40 7.17
CA ARG A 195 3.73 4.03 6.32
C ARG A 195 3.87 5.51 6.65
N LEU A 196 2.76 6.23 6.73
CA LEU A 196 2.76 7.65 7.06
C LEU A 196 3.44 7.92 8.40
N TYR A 197 3.06 7.21 9.46
CA TYR A 197 3.64 7.42 10.80
C TYR A 197 5.14 7.08 10.85
N ILE A 198 5.61 6.12 10.06
CA ILE A 198 7.04 5.84 9.92
C ILE A 198 7.76 7.03 9.26
N GLU A 199 7.21 7.57 8.16
CA GLU A 199 7.82 8.70 7.43
C GLU A 199 7.86 9.98 8.27
N VAL A 200 6.78 10.30 8.99
CA VAL A 200 6.72 11.48 9.86
C VAL A 200 7.34 11.24 11.25
N LYS A 201 7.84 10.03 11.52
CA LYS A 201 8.41 9.60 12.81
C LYS A 201 7.47 9.82 14.00
N ASP A 202 6.17 9.64 13.79
CA ASP A 202 5.16 9.71 14.85
C ASP A 202 5.03 8.34 15.53
N TRP A 203 6.03 8.02 16.37
CA TRP A 203 6.09 6.74 17.08
C TRP A 203 4.92 6.52 18.05
N PRO A 204 4.43 7.51 18.81
CA PRO A 204 3.27 7.32 19.68
C PRO A 204 2.03 6.84 18.93
N GLN A 205 1.72 7.42 17.76
CA GLN A 205 0.59 6.98 16.95
C GLN A 205 0.84 5.61 16.31
N LEU A 206 2.08 5.32 15.88
CA LEU A 206 2.42 4.00 15.37
C LEU A 206 2.28 2.92 16.44
N ILE A 207 2.69 3.19 17.69
CA ILE A 207 2.51 2.28 18.83
C ILE A 207 1.03 1.98 19.06
N ALA A 208 0.17 3.01 19.02
CA ALA A 208 -1.28 2.84 19.16
C ALA A 208 -1.90 2.00 18.03
N LEU A 209 -1.31 2.03 16.83
CA LEU A 209 -1.75 1.29 15.64
C LEU A 209 -1.30 -0.19 15.64
N LEU A 210 -0.19 -0.54 16.31
CA LEU A 210 0.38 -1.90 16.31
C LEU A 210 -0.63 -3.02 16.64
N PRO A 211 -1.53 -2.91 17.64
CA PRO A 211 -2.52 -3.95 17.92
C PRO A 211 -3.47 -4.20 16.74
N GLU A 212 -3.88 -3.16 16.03
CA GLU A 212 -4.75 -3.26 14.85
C GLU A 212 -4.01 -3.89 13.67
N LEU A 213 -2.75 -3.50 13.43
CA LEU A 213 -1.91 -4.10 12.39
C LEU A 213 -1.76 -5.61 12.58
N LYS A 214 -1.60 -6.05 13.83
CA LYS A 214 -1.52 -7.48 14.18
C LYS A 214 -2.87 -8.17 14.00
N LYS A 215 -3.95 -7.58 14.52
CA LYS A 215 -5.32 -8.13 14.51
C LYS A 215 -5.84 -8.35 13.09
N TYR A 216 -5.59 -7.40 12.19
CA TYR A 216 -6.04 -7.45 10.80
C TYR A 216 -4.97 -8.02 9.84
N HIS A 217 -3.92 -8.63 10.37
CA HIS A 217 -2.85 -9.27 9.59
C HIS A 217 -2.21 -8.37 8.52
N VAL A 218 -2.15 -7.05 8.77
CA VAL A 218 -1.49 -6.09 7.88
C VAL A 218 0.01 -6.36 7.82
N VAL A 219 0.60 -6.72 8.97
CA VAL A 219 1.96 -7.22 9.13
C VAL A 219 1.91 -8.41 10.08
N SER A 220 2.64 -9.48 9.77
CA SER A 220 2.56 -10.74 10.53
C SER A 220 3.94 -11.37 10.77
N GLY A 221 3.98 -12.31 11.73
CA GLY A 221 5.18 -13.08 12.05
C GLY A 221 6.38 -12.22 12.44
N ASN A 222 7.55 -12.57 11.90
CA ASN A 222 8.82 -11.89 12.18
C ASN A 222 8.84 -10.43 11.71
N ALA A 223 8.11 -10.09 10.65
CA ALA A 223 8.01 -8.72 10.17
C ALA A 223 7.31 -7.82 11.21
N PHE A 224 6.26 -8.34 11.86
CA PHE A 224 5.58 -7.60 12.92
C PHE A 224 6.47 -7.45 14.16
N ALA A 225 7.18 -8.51 14.56
CA ALA A 225 8.09 -8.46 15.69
C ALA A 225 9.19 -7.40 15.50
N ARG A 226 9.81 -7.34 14.31
CA ARG A 226 10.80 -6.32 13.95
C ARG A 226 10.21 -4.92 13.94
N LEU A 227 9.06 -4.72 13.30
CA LEU A 227 8.37 -3.42 13.28
C LEU A 227 8.07 -2.94 14.69
N GLN A 228 7.52 -3.82 15.54
CA GLN A 228 7.21 -3.51 16.93
C GLN A 228 8.48 -3.13 17.71
N GLN A 229 9.53 -3.95 17.66
CA GLN A 229 10.80 -3.65 18.34
C GLN A 229 11.38 -2.30 17.88
N GLN A 230 11.50 -2.08 16.57
CA GLN A 230 12.05 -0.84 16.00
C GLN A 230 11.23 0.38 16.39
N THR A 231 9.89 0.28 16.36
CA THR A 231 9.00 1.38 16.74
C THR A 231 9.26 1.81 18.20
N TYR A 232 9.31 0.85 19.13
CA TYR A 232 9.57 1.16 20.53
C TYR A 232 11.00 1.66 20.76
N LEU A 233 12.01 1.09 20.08
CA LEU A 233 13.39 1.55 20.17
C LEU A 233 13.53 3.01 19.74
N GLN A 234 12.93 3.39 18.62
CA GLN A 234 12.93 4.78 18.14
C GLN A 234 12.16 5.71 19.08
N ALA A 235 11.00 5.28 19.59
CA ALA A 235 10.24 6.05 20.57
C ALA A 235 11.04 6.31 21.87
N ILE A 236 11.76 5.29 22.36
CA ILE A 236 12.67 5.44 23.51
C ILE A 236 13.79 6.42 23.16
N SER A 237 14.46 6.24 22.02
CA SER A 237 15.58 7.09 21.59
C SER A 237 15.17 8.56 21.43
N ASP A 238 13.98 8.84 20.91
CA ASP A 238 13.47 10.21 20.84
C ASP A 238 13.17 10.77 22.24
N ALA A 239 12.52 9.98 23.12
CA ALA A 239 12.25 10.41 24.49
C ALA A 239 13.53 10.68 25.30
N THR A 240 14.60 9.90 25.10
CA THR A 240 15.91 10.14 25.72
C THR A 240 16.56 11.40 25.17
N LYS A 241 16.54 11.59 23.83
CA LYS A 241 17.10 12.76 23.16
C LYS A 241 16.45 14.08 23.58
N TYR A 242 15.14 14.10 23.77
CA TYR A 242 14.41 15.29 24.22
C TYR A 242 14.38 15.44 25.75
N SER A 243 15.05 14.56 26.50
CA SER A 243 15.11 14.57 27.97
C SER A 243 13.74 14.69 28.63
N GLN A 244 12.81 13.82 28.24
CA GLN A 244 11.44 13.76 28.78
C GLN A 244 11.27 12.53 29.71
N PRO A 245 11.70 12.60 30.98
CA PRO A 245 11.74 11.45 31.87
C PRO A 245 10.37 10.82 32.12
N GLU A 246 9.30 11.62 32.23
CA GLU A 246 7.95 11.11 32.48
C GLU A 246 7.38 10.33 31.28
N ASN A 247 7.65 10.81 30.06
CA ASN A 247 7.21 10.11 28.85
C ASN A 247 7.96 8.79 28.66
N LEU A 248 9.25 8.77 28.98
CA LEU A 248 10.06 7.56 28.91
C LEU A 248 9.60 6.51 29.93
N THR A 249 9.38 6.88 31.19
CA THR A 249 8.91 5.92 32.21
C THR A 249 7.54 5.35 31.85
N GLN A 250 6.60 6.18 31.39
CA GLN A 250 5.30 5.71 30.90
C GLN A 250 5.42 4.74 29.72
N LEU A 251 6.36 4.99 28.80
CA LEU A 251 6.58 4.14 27.64
C LEU A 251 7.18 2.78 28.05
N ILE A 252 8.12 2.77 28.99
CA ILE A 252 8.69 1.55 29.58
C ILE A 252 7.62 0.74 30.33
N ASP A 253 6.78 1.39 31.13
CA ASP A 253 5.72 0.72 31.89
C ASP A 253 4.65 0.08 30.97
N ARG A 254 4.46 0.65 29.78
CA ARG A 254 3.53 0.15 28.75
C ARG A 254 4.17 -0.83 27.77
N LEU A 255 5.41 -1.24 27.98
CA LEU A 255 6.07 -2.18 27.07
C LEU A 255 5.33 -3.53 27.03
N PRO A 256 5.13 -4.08 25.82
CA PRO A 256 4.68 -5.46 25.67
C PRO A 256 5.63 -6.44 26.38
N LYS A 257 5.10 -7.51 26.98
CA LYS A 257 5.88 -8.51 27.74
C LYS A 257 7.03 -9.15 26.93
N ASN A 258 6.88 -9.23 25.60
CA ASN A 258 7.92 -9.73 24.70
C ASN A 258 9.08 -8.74 24.53
N LEU A 259 8.87 -7.44 24.74
CA LEU A 259 9.89 -6.39 24.62
C LEU A 259 10.46 -5.93 25.97
N ALA A 260 9.82 -6.27 27.08
CA ALA A 260 10.27 -5.87 28.42
C ALA A 260 11.68 -6.34 28.81
N HIS A 261 12.29 -7.24 28.03
CA HIS A 261 13.65 -7.74 28.24
C HIS A 261 14.48 -7.67 26.95
N ASP A 262 14.02 -6.93 25.96
CA ASP A 262 14.76 -6.74 24.72
C ASP A 262 16.08 -6.01 25.03
N PRO A 263 17.25 -6.59 24.72
CA PRO A 263 18.54 -6.00 25.11
C PRO A 263 18.76 -4.59 24.56
N ASP A 264 18.34 -4.33 23.32
CA ASP A 264 18.56 -3.03 22.68
C ASP A 264 17.73 -1.92 23.36
N LEU A 265 16.45 -2.19 23.62
CA LEU A 265 15.57 -1.24 24.30
C LEU A 265 16.04 -0.98 25.74
N MET A 266 16.41 -2.03 26.47
CA MET A 266 16.86 -1.90 27.85
C MET A 266 18.22 -1.22 27.95
N ALA A 267 19.12 -1.44 26.98
CA ALA A 267 20.38 -0.71 26.91
C ALA A 267 20.15 0.80 26.77
N GLU A 268 19.24 1.21 25.88
CA GLU A 268 18.93 2.63 25.67
C GLU A 268 18.30 3.27 26.92
N TYR A 269 17.37 2.57 27.55
CA TYR A 269 16.78 3.02 28.81
C TYR A 269 17.81 3.13 29.94
N CYS A 270 18.71 2.14 30.08
CA CYS A 270 19.75 2.16 31.09
C CYS A 270 20.81 3.25 30.83
N ARG A 271 21.15 3.54 29.57
CA ARG A 271 22.00 4.69 29.20
C ARG A 271 21.39 6.00 29.71
N PHE A 272 20.09 6.18 29.52
CA PHE A 272 19.37 7.34 30.06
C PHE A 272 19.43 7.41 31.59
N LEU A 273 19.14 6.29 32.28
CA LEU A 273 19.19 6.26 33.75
C LEU A 273 20.59 6.59 34.28
N ILE A 274 21.65 6.09 33.64
CA ILE A 274 23.05 6.40 33.98
C ILE A 274 23.34 7.88 33.79
N ALA A 275 22.93 8.48 32.66
CA ALA A 275 23.11 9.90 32.39
C ALA A 275 22.40 10.79 33.43
N HIS A 276 21.24 10.35 33.92
CA HIS A 276 20.47 11.02 34.99
C HIS A 276 20.87 10.60 36.41
N LYS A 277 21.98 9.85 36.58
CA LYS A 277 22.53 9.41 37.87
C LYS A 277 21.60 8.48 38.68
N ASP A 278 20.58 7.89 38.08
CA ASP A 278 19.71 6.89 38.72
C ASP A 278 20.33 5.48 38.61
N HIS A 279 21.51 5.33 39.22
CA HIS A 279 22.30 4.11 39.18
C HIS A 279 21.58 2.92 39.82
N GLN A 280 20.75 3.15 40.84
CA GLN A 280 20.05 2.08 41.54
C GLN A 280 18.97 1.42 40.66
N LYS A 281 18.20 2.22 39.91
CA LYS A 281 17.25 1.65 38.95
C LYS A 281 17.97 1.01 37.77
N ALA A 282 19.01 1.64 37.23
CA ALA A 282 19.78 1.07 36.12
C ALA A 282 20.33 -0.31 36.48
N GLU A 283 20.91 -0.46 37.68
CA GLU A 283 21.44 -1.74 38.17
C GLU A 283 20.37 -2.83 38.24
N SER A 284 19.20 -2.50 38.79
CA SER A 284 18.13 -3.49 38.98
C SER A 284 17.56 -3.97 37.64
N VAL A 285 17.38 -3.07 36.66
CA VAL A 285 16.93 -3.38 35.29
C VAL A 285 17.97 -4.25 34.57
N LEU A 286 19.24 -3.84 34.57
CA LEU A 286 20.32 -4.58 33.92
C LEU A 286 20.49 -5.98 34.52
N ARG A 287 20.54 -6.09 35.86
CA ARG A 287 20.62 -7.38 36.56
C ARG A 287 19.47 -8.30 36.17
N TYR A 288 18.27 -7.75 36.09
CA TYR A 288 17.08 -8.52 35.73
C TYR A 288 17.13 -9.03 34.29
N CYS A 289 17.55 -8.19 33.34
CA CYS A 289 17.70 -8.58 31.92
C CYS A 289 18.81 -9.62 31.73
N LEU A 290 20.00 -9.38 32.33
CA LEU A 290 21.16 -10.28 32.26
C LEU A 290 20.91 -11.67 32.85
N ARG A 291 20.00 -11.78 33.84
CA ARG A 291 19.58 -13.10 34.38
C ARG A 291 18.81 -13.93 33.37
N ARG A 292 18.04 -13.28 32.50
CA ARG A 292 17.17 -13.93 31.53
C ARG A 292 17.93 -14.23 30.24
N GLN A 293 18.68 -13.26 29.74
CA GLN A 293 19.51 -13.39 28.55
C GLN A 293 20.79 -12.61 28.77
N TYR A 294 21.92 -13.30 28.61
CA TYR A 294 23.22 -12.65 28.62
C TYR A 294 23.38 -11.84 27.33
N ASP A 295 23.80 -10.60 27.48
CA ASP A 295 24.06 -9.66 26.38
C ASP A 295 25.30 -8.83 26.72
N GLU A 296 26.17 -8.65 25.73
CA GLU A 296 27.48 -7.99 25.89
C GLU A 296 27.35 -6.48 26.13
N ASN A 297 26.40 -5.82 25.48
CA ASN A 297 26.15 -4.41 25.66
C ASN A 297 25.54 -4.13 27.05
N LEU A 298 24.59 -4.96 27.49
CA LEU A 298 24.01 -4.85 28.84
C LEU A 298 25.05 -5.07 29.95
N ILE A 299 25.98 -6.02 29.80
CA ILE A 299 27.01 -6.24 30.82
C ILE A 299 28.05 -5.11 30.84
N ASN A 300 28.41 -4.53 29.69
CA ASN A 300 29.28 -3.36 29.63
C ASN A 300 28.66 -2.18 30.40
N LEU A 301 27.36 -1.91 30.17
CA LEU A 301 26.60 -0.92 30.91
C LEU A 301 26.52 -1.24 32.41
N TYR A 302 26.37 -2.52 32.77
CA TYR A 302 26.32 -2.96 34.16
C TYR A 302 27.60 -2.62 34.93
N GLY A 303 28.77 -2.74 34.27
CA GLY A 303 30.06 -2.35 34.84
C GLY A 303 30.23 -0.84 35.06
N LYS A 304 29.47 0.00 34.34
CA LYS A 304 29.50 1.47 34.46
C LYS A 304 28.62 1.99 35.60
N VAL A 305 27.70 1.17 36.12
CA VAL A 305 26.75 1.54 37.17
C VAL A 305 27.32 1.28 38.56
N ARG A 306 27.20 2.26 39.47
CA ARG A 306 27.73 2.15 40.84
C ARG A 306 26.59 2.08 41.87
N THR A 307 26.49 0.97 42.60
CA THR A 307 25.50 0.84 43.68
C THR A 307 26.02 0.14 44.93
N SER A 308 26.45 -1.13 44.86
CA SER A 308 26.82 -1.93 46.02
C SER A 308 27.72 -3.11 45.67
N ASP A 309 28.41 -3.64 46.67
CA ASP A 309 29.29 -4.81 46.55
C ASP A 309 28.58 -6.07 46.02
N LYS A 310 27.25 -6.13 46.16
CA LYS A 310 26.43 -7.24 45.63
C LYS A 310 26.48 -7.33 44.11
N GLN A 311 26.86 -6.25 43.40
CA GLN A 311 27.03 -6.26 41.95
C GLN A 311 28.13 -7.23 41.51
N LEU A 312 29.26 -7.23 42.24
CA LEU A 312 30.40 -8.10 41.92
C LEU A 312 30.01 -9.57 42.03
N LEU A 313 29.34 -9.96 43.10
CA LEU A 313 28.88 -11.35 43.31
C LEU A 313 27.94 -11.81 42.19
N PHE A 314 27.05 -10.93 41.72
CA PHE A 314 26.18 -11.25 40.60
C PHE A 314 26.96 -11.41 39.29
N ALA A 315 27.85 -10.47 38.95
CA ALA A 315 28.67 -10.56 37.74
C ALA A 315 29.57 -11.81 37.76
N GLU A 316 30.20 -12.15 38.90
CA GLU A 316 31.02 -13.35 39.04
C GLU A 316 30.20 -14.63 38.83
N SER A 317 28.92 -14.64 39.21
CA SER A 317 28.03 -15.78 38.95
C SER A 317 27.81 -16.06 37.46
N LEU A 318 27.93 -15.04 36.60
CA LEU A 318 27.77 -15.17 35.15
C LEU A 318 29.00 -15.82 34.48
N LEU A 319 30.19 -15.74 35.09
CA LEU A 319 31.41 -16.35 34.55
C LEU A 319 31.28 -17.86 34.33
N LYS A 320 30.52 -18.55 35.20
CA LYS A 320 30.27 -19.98 35.06
C LYS A 320 29.57 -20.33 33.74
N LYS A 321 28.76 -19.41 33.22
CA LYS A 321 28.01 -19.58 31.98
C LYS A 321 28.72 -18.96 30.78
N GLN A 322 29.49 -17.89 30.98
CA GLN A 322 30.16 -17.14 29.92
C GLN A 322 31.65 -16.92 30.23
N PRO A 323 32.49 -17.97 30.19
CA PRO A 323 33.91 -17.87 30.53
C PRO A 323 34.77 -17.19 29.46
N HIS A 324 34.24 -16.96 28.26
CA HIS A 324 34.99 -16.40 27.12
C HIS A 324 34.53 -14.99 26.71
N SER A 325 33.70 -14.32 27.53
CA SER A 325 33.27 -12.95 27.21
C SER A 325 34.26 -11.91 27.72
N ALA A 326 34.87 -11.17 26.80
CA ALA A 326 35.75 -10.04 27.12
C ALA A 326 35.00 -8.94 27.89
N GLU A 327 33.76 -8.63 27.50
CA GLU A 327 32.92 -7.60 28.13
C GLU A 327 32.54 -7.95 29.58
N LEU A 328 32.32 -9.23 29.88
CA LEU A 328 32.11 -9.66 31.26
C LEU A 328 33.35 -9.45 32.12
N TYR A 329 34.54 -9.76 31.59
CA TYR A 329 35.79 -9.52 32.31
C TYR A 329 36.07 -8.03 32.51
N LEU A 330 35.77 -7.18 31.51
CA LEU A 330 35.86 -5.74 31.63
C LEU A 330 34.93 -5.21 32.74
N CYS A 331 33.68 -5.67 32.74
CA CYS A 331 32.71 -5.36 33.80
C CYS A 331 33.21 -5.79 35.18
N LEU A 332 33.77 -6.99 35.32
CA LEU A 332 34.32 -7.48 36.58
C LEU A 332 35.53 -6.66 37.04
N GLY A 333 36.41 -6.26 36.13
CA GLY A 333 37.52 -5.38 36.40
C GLY A 333 37.05 -4.04 36.98
N ARG A 334 36.04 -3.41 36.35
CA ARG A 334 35.42 -2.16 36.83
C ARG A 334 34.81 -2.30 38.22
N LEU A 335 34.05 -3.36 38.46
CA LEU A 335 33.44 -3.63 39.77
C LEU A 335 34.50 -3.90 40.85
N CYS A 336 35.57 -4.65 40.53
CA CYS A 336 36.69 -4.88 41.45
C CYS A 336 37.45 -3.59 41.76
N LEU A 337 37.66 -2.73 40.76
CA LEU A 337 38.29 -1.42 40.90
C LEU A 337 37.46 -0.53 41.84
N HIS A 338 36.13 -0.58 41.75
CA HIS A 338 35.23 0.11 42.67
C HIS A 338 35.26 -0.44 44.10
N ASN A 339 35.40 -1.76 44.26
CA ASN A 339 35.49 -2.40 45.57
C ASN A 339 36.93 -2.43 46.15
N HIS A 340 37.86 -1.67 45.57
CA HIS A 340 39.27 -1.61 45.96
C HIS A 340 40.02 -2.96 45.91
N LEU A 341 39.57 -3.89 45.09
CA LEU A 341 40.17 -5.21 44.86
C LEU A 341 41.18 -5.17 43.70
N TRP A 342 42.23 -4.35 43.86
CA TRP A 342 43.13 -3.97 42.76
C TRP A 342 43.81 -5.14 42.03
N GLY A 343 44.29 -6.16 42.75
CA GLY A 343 44.93 -7.32 42.13
C GLY A 343 43.96 -8.15 41.27
N LYS A 344 42.71 -8.29 41.74
CA LYS A 344 41.65 -8.95 40.96
C LYS A 344 41.26 -8.12 39.75
N ALA A 345 41.14 -6.80 39.92
CA ALA A 345 40.83 -5.88 38.82
C ALA A 345 41.87 -6.00 37.69
N LYS A 346 43.18 -5.98 38.02
CA LYS A 346 44.26 -6.15 37.05
C LYS A 346 44.13 -7.47 36.28
N THR A 347 43.94 -8.57 37.02
CA THR A 347 43.79 -9.90 36.41
C THR A 347 42.58 -9.97 35.47
N TYR A 348 41.46 -9.34 35.83
CA TYR A 348 40.27 -9.33 34.98
C TYR A 348 40.43 -8.44 33.74
N PHE A 349 41.06 -7.27 33.86
CA PHE A 349 41.36 -6.43 32.69
C PHE A 349 42.33 -7.11 31.74
N GLU A 350 43.40 -7.72 32.23
CA GLU A 350 44.34 -8.50 31.40
C GLU A 350 43.64 -9.65 30.68
N LYS A 351 42.73 -10.36 31.35
CA LYS A 351 41.91 -11.42 30.72
C LYS A 351 40.98 -10.86 29.65
N SER A 352 40.34 -9.72 29.89
CA SER A 352 39.50 -9.05 28.89
C SER A 352 40.31 -8.70 27.64
N ILE A 353 41.47 -8.05 27.82
CA ILE A 353 42.39 -7.67 26.73
C ILE A 353 42.88 -8.90 25.94
N ASN A 354 43.23 -9.98 26.64
CA ASN A 354 43.68 -11.22 26.00
C ASN A 354 42.60 -11.90 25.15
N LEU A 355 41.32 -11.71 25.49
CA LEU A 355 40.18 -12.24 24.72
C LEU A 355 39.80 -11.31 23.57
N ALA A 356 39.61 -10.03 23.86
CA ALA A 356 39.35 -9.00 22.87
C ALA A 356 39.97 -7.68 23.35
N ALA A 357 41.00 -7.24 22.63
CA ALA A 357 41.70 -6.02 22.93
C ALA A 357 40.88 -4.81 22.45
N THR A 358 40.30 -4.05 23.37
CA THR A 358 39.55 -2.82 23.07
C THR A 358 40.26 -1.59 23.65
N PRO A 359 40.14 -0.40 23.03
CA PRO A 359 40.68 0.84 23.59
C PRO A 359 40.20 1.09 25.03
N GLU A 360 38.91 0.84 25.28
CA GLU A 360 38.28 0.98 26.60
C GLU A 360 38.93 0.06 27.66
N SER A 361 39.28 -1.18 27.31
CA SER A 361 39.94 -2.09 28.25
C SER A 361 41.36 -1.65 28.64
N TYR A 362 42.11 -1.08 27.69
CA TYR A 362 43.44 -0.54 27.96
C TYR A 362 43.41 0.75 28.78
N GLU A 363 42.43 1.61 28.53
CA GLU A 363 42.22 2.83 29.32
C GLU A 363 41.96 2.50 30.80
N GLU A 364 41.05 1.56 31.07
CA GLU A 364 40.72 1.11 32.43
C GLU A 364 41.91 0.44 33.13
N LEU A 365 42.71 -0.35 32.40
CA LEU A 365 43.95 -0.93 32.91
C LEU A 365 44.98 0.17 33.23
N GLY A 366 45.14 1.16 32.35
CA GLY A 366 46.03 2.30 32.57
C GLY A 366 45.67 3.05 33.86
N HIS A 367 44.38 3.37 34.05
CA HIS A 367 43.91 4.05 35.25
C HIS A 367 44.13 3.23 36.53
N LEU A 368 44.03 1.91 36.45
CA LEU A 368 44.36 1.04 37.57
C LEU A 368 45.85 1.08 37.90
N LEU A 369 46.72 1.04 36.89
CA LEU A 369 48.19 1.05 37.07
C LEU A 369 48.68 2.40 37.62
N GLU A 370 48.09 3.51 37.20
CA GLU A 370 48.35 4.83 37.79
C GLU A 370 48.06 4.84 39.30
N ARG A 371 46.91 4.29 39.71
CA ARG A 371 46.55 4.18 41.13
C ARG A 371 47.50 3.28 41.93
N LEU A 372 48.12 2.31 41.27
CA LEU A 372 49.15 1.43 41.84
C LEU A 372 50.56 2.03 41.79
N SER A 373 50.71 3.28 41.32
CA SER A 373 51.99 3.96 41.12
C SER A 373 52.93 3.28 40.10
N ASP A 374 52.40 2.46 39.20
CA ASP A 374 53.14 1.86 38.07
C ASP A 374 52.99 2.73 36.81
N GLN A 375 53.72 3.85 36.81
CA GLN A 375 53.71 4.82 35.71
C GLN A 375 54.20 4.24 34.36
N PRO A 376 55.28 3.43 34.31
CA PRO A 376 55.70 2.80 33.06
C PRO A 376 54.63 1.87 32.48
N GLY A 377 54.01 1.03 33.33
CA GLY A 377 52.93 0.14 32.92
C GLY A 377 51.71 0.90 32.39
N ALA A 378 51.30 1.97 33.08
CA ALA A 378 50.19 2.82 32.65
C ALA A 378 50.44 3.45 31.27
N CYS A 379 51.64 4.00 31.05
CA CYS A 379 52.03 4.58 29.75
C CYS A 379 51.96 3.55 28.60
N ILE A 380 52.40 2.31 28.85
CA ILE A 380 52.34 1.23 27.86
C ILE A 380 50.88 0.90 27.54
N ALA A 381 50.03 0.74 28.56
CA ALA A 381 48.62 0.43 28.38
C ALA A 381 47.90 1.53 27.57
N TYR A 382 48.08 2.80 27.93
CA TYR A 382 47.48 3.91 27.17
C TYR A 382 47.98 3.99 25.73
N ARG A 383 49.28 3.77 25.49
CA ARG A 383 49.83 3.75 24.13
C ARG A 383 49.22 2.62 23.29
N GLN A 384 49.00 1.45 23.88
CA GLN A 384 48.36 0.33 23.18
C GLN A 384 46.89 0.62 22.89
N GLY A 385 46.15 1.16 23.86
CA GLY A 385 44.76 1.58 23.67
C GLY A 385 44.60 2.63 22.57
N LEU A 386 45.46 3.65 22.56
CA LEU A 386 45.46 4.70 21.53
C LEU A 386 45.80 4.15 20.14
N ALA A 387 46.77 3.23 20.05
CA ALA A 387 47.12 2.60 18.77
C ALA A 387 45.94 1.82 18.17
N LEU A 388 45.13 1.17 19.00
CA LEU A 388 43.91 0.48 18.57
C LEU A 388 42.81 1.45 18.14
N ALA A 389 42.56 2.51 18.91
CA ALA A 389 41.55 3.51 18.57
C ALA A 389 41.81 4.15 17.19
N ILE A 390 43.08 4.44 16.88
CA ILE A 390 43.47 5.01 15.58
C ILE A 390 43.34 4.00 14.42
N GLN A 391 43.45 2.69 14.72
CA GLN A 391 43.27 1.64 13.70
C GLN A 391 41.80 1.38 13.39
N GLU A 392 40.88 1.56 14.34
CA GLU A 392 39.43 1.40 14.13
C GLU A 392 38.80 2.54 13.30
N GLU A 393 39.43 3.72 13.24
CA GLU A 393 38.95 4.87 12.44
C GLU A 393 39.33 4.80 10.94
N LYS A 394 40.12 3.81 10.51
CA LYS A 394 40.49 3.59 9.10
C LYS A 394 39.73 2.42 8.50
#